data_AF-A0A7S0S6X7-F1
#
_entry.id   AF-A0A7S0S6X7-F1
#
_cell.length_a   1.000
_cell.length_b   1.000
_cell.length_c   1.000
_cell.angle_alpha   90.00
_cell.angle_beta   90.00
_cell.angle_gamma   90.00
#
_symmetry.space_group_name_H-M   'P 1'
#
loop_
_entity.id
_entity.type
_entity.pdbx_description
1 polymer ?
#
loop_
_entity_poly.entity_id
_entity_poly.type
_entity_poly.pdbx_seq_one_letter_code
_entity_poly.pdbx_strand_id
1 'polypeptide(L)'
;VAWLGAHRAAHWVAPHLFLVASNIGSNEVIQGKYHAGVSANAPFWDANITGLGQVVGAGDTGADRRNCYLSGANKFVMYRGPVPIESDKNEHGTHVCGSI
;
A
#
# COMPACT_ATOMS: atom_id res chain seq x y z
N VAL A 1 -17.86 -27.15 -2.07
CA VAL A 1 -16.44 -27.51 -1.82
C VAL A 1 -16.25 -28.65 -0.81
N ALA A 2 -17.29 -29.41 -0.43
CA ALA A 2 -17.16 -30.53 0.52
C ALA A 2 -16.15 -31.60 0.05
N TRP A 3 -16.08 -31.85 -1.26
CA TRP A 3 -15.11 -32.76 -1.86
C TRP A 3 -13.65 -32.33 -1.61
N LEU A 4 -13.37 -31.03 -1.56
CA LEU A 4 -12.02 -30.51 -1.33
C LEU A 4 -11.65 -30.64 0.15
N GLY A 5 -12.58 -30.36 1.06
CA GLY A 5 -12.36 -30.52 2.50
C GLY A 5 -12.20 -31.98 2.94
N ALA A 6 -12.79 -32.92 2.20
CA ALA A 6 -12.63 -34.36 2.44
C ALA A 6 -11.35 -34.95 1.84
N HIS A 7 -10.61 -34.18 1.03
CA HIS A 7 -9.40 -34.68 0.38
C HIS A 7 -8.25 -34.77 1.38
N ARG A 8 -7.56 -35.92 1.48
CA ARG A 8 -6.47 -36.16 2.44
C ARG A 8 -5.30 -35.16 2.41
N ALA A 9 -5.14 -34.46 1.29
CA ALA A 9 -4.11 -33.43 1.13
C ALA A 9 -4.56 -32.03 1.61
N ALA A 10 -5.86 -31.83 1.86
CA ALA A 10 -6.38 -30.58 2.36
C ALA A 10 -6.29 -30.54 3.89
N HIS A 11 -5.65 -29.50 4.42
CA HIS A 11 -5.59 -29.26 5.86
C HIS A 11 -6.81 -28.47 6.35
N TRP A 12 -7.27 -27.50 5.56
CA TRP A 12 -8.44 -26.68 5.88
C TRP A 12 -9.09 -26.12 4.61
N VAL A 13 -10.38 -25.85 4.69
CA VAL A 13 -11.16 -25.14 3.67
C VAL A 13 -12.00 -24.11 4.39
N ALA A 14 -11.96 -22.86 3.92
CA ALA A 14 -12.75 -21.77 4.47
C ALA A 14 -13.42 -20.97 3.34
N PRO A 15 -14.52 -20.26 3.65
CA PRO A 15 -15.09 -19.30 2.71
C PRO A 15 -14.07 -18.24 2.32
N HIS A 16 -14.10 -17.83 1.04
CA HIS A 16 -13.34 -16.66 0.59
C HIS A 16 -14.09 -15.40 1.04
N LEU A 17 -13.47 -14.61 1.92
CA LEU A 17 -14.05 -13.36 2.40
C LEU A 17 -13.95 -12.29 1.30
N PHE A 18 -15.02 -11.52 1.12
CA PHE A 18 -14.99 -10.33 0.29
C PHE A 18 -14.49 -9.16 1.12
N LEU A 19 -13.29 -8.66 0.80
CA LEU A 19 -12.67 -7.52 1.49
C LEU A 19 -12.95 -6.25 0.69
N VAL A 20 -13.22 -5.16 1.41
CA VAL A 20 -13.45 -3.83 0.83
C VAL A 20 -12.52 -2.86 1.55
N ALA A 21 -11.93 -1.93 0.80
CA ALA A 21 -11.18 -0.82 1.38
C ALA A 21 -12.10 0.00 2.31
N SER A 22 -11.56 0.42 3.45
CA SER A 22 -12.24 1.27 4.42
C SER A 22 -11.65 2.68 4.34
N ASN A 23 -12.42 3.71 4.68
CA ASN A 23 -12.04 5.12 4.53
C ASN A 23 -11.84 5.55 3.07
N ILE A 24 -12.80 5.22 2.20
CA ILE A 24 -12.80 5.61 0.77
C ILE A 24 -12.76 7.14 0.55
N GLY A 25 -13.11 7.94 1.56
CA GLY A 25 -12.92 9.39 1.52
C GLY A 25 -11.50 9.78 1.90
N SER A 26 -10.78 10.42 0.97
CA SER A 26 -9.43 10.94 1.19
C SER A 26 -9.44 12.41 1.61
N ASN A 27 -8.54 12.79 2.52
CA ASN A 27 -8.11 14.17 2.73
C ASN A 27 -6.58 14.26 2.54
N GLU A 28 -6.07 15.43 2.17
CA GLU A 28 -4.65 15.68 1.98
C GLU A 28 -3.98 15.91 3.34
N VAL A 29 -3.20 14.93 3.81
CA VAL A 29 -2.34 15.09 5.00
C VAL A 29 -0.95 14.55 4.64
N ILE A 30 0.02 15.44 4.42
CA ILE A 30 1.36 15.09 3.93
C ILE A 30 2.38 15.07 5.07
N GLN A 31 2.68 13.95 5.71
CA GLN A 31 3.78 13.97 6.68
C GLN A 31 5.12 14.24 5.98
N GLY A 32 5.70 15.42 6.20
CA GLY A 32 6.92 15.85 5.54
C GLY A 32 7.50 17.10 6.18
N LYS A 33 8.80 17.36 5.95
CA LYS A 33 9.49 18.54 6.47
C LYS A 33 8.83 19.85 6.05
N TYR A 34 8.14 19.87 4.92
CA TYR A 34 7.38 21.00 4.41
C TYR A 34 5.93 20.59 4.15
N HIS A 35 4.98 21.29 4.78
CA HIS A 35 3.55 21.10 4.62
C HIS A 35 2.96 22.39 4.05
N ALA A 36 2.38 22.36 2.84
CA ALA A 36 1.84 23.54 2.17
C ALA A 36 2.80 24.75 2.14
N GLY A 37 4.11 24.51 1.96
CA GLY A 37 5.14 25.55 1.94
C GLY A 37 5.63 26.02 3.32
N VAL A 38 5.09 25.48 4.41
CA VAL A 38 5.51 25.79 5.79
C VAL A 38 6.38 24.66 6.34
N SER A 39 7.48 24.99 7.02
CA SER A 39 8.27 23.98 7.73
C SER A 39 7.41 23.36 8.83
N ALA A 40 7.19 22.05 8.78
CA ALA A 40 6.54 21.30 9.84
C ALA A 40 7.59 20.73 10.78
N ASN A 41 7.24 20.56 12.06
CA ASN A 41 8.07 19.81 12.99
C ASN A 41 8.11 18.35 12.52
N ALA A 42 9.29 17.89 12.11
CA ALA A 42 9.50 16.59 11.47
C ALA A 42 10.63 15.84 12.20
N PRO A 43 10.43 15.47 13.47
CA PRO A 43 11.51 15.03 14.36
C PRO A 43 12.26 13.79 13.85
N PHE A 44 11.58 12.88 13.14
CA PHE A 44 12.22 11.73 12.50
C PHE A 44 13.13 12.16 11.34
N TRP A 45 12.67 13.08 10.49
CA TRP A 45 13.47 13.63 9.39
C TRP A 45 14.67 14.43 9.91
N ASP A 46 14.49 15.22 10.96
CA ASP A 46 15.57 15.99 11.61
C ASP A 46 16.61 15.07 12.26
N ALA A 47 16.19 13.90 12.74
CA ALA A 47 17.07 12.85 13.26
C ALA A 47 17.62 11.91 12.16
N ASN A 48 17.37 12.18 10.88
CA ASN A 48 17.75 11.34 9.74
C ASN A 48 17.22 9.89 9.80
N ILE A 49 16.06 9.70 10.43
CA ILE A 49 15.32 8.43 10.45
C ILE A 49 14.31 8.46 9.30
N THR A 50 14.69 7.84 8.18
CA THR A 50 13.99 7.98 6.89
C THR A 50 13.37 6.68 6.38
N GLY A 51 13.56 5.56 7.09
CA GLY A 51 13.14 4.23 6.61
C GLY A 51 13.98 3.69 5.45
N LEU A 52 15.11 4.32 5.09
CA LEU A 52 15.98 3.84 4.02
C LEU A 52 16.40 2.37 4.23
N GLY A 53 16.21 1.54 3.20
CA GLY A 53 16.52 0.11 3.23
C GLY A 53 15.43 -0.76 3.86
N GLN A 54 14.33 -0.19 4.34
CA GLN A 54 13.17 -0.94 4.82
C GLN A 54 12.22 -1.28 3.67
N VAL A 55 11.58 -2.44 3.76
CA VAL A 55 10.50 -2.86 2.85
C VAL A 55 9.21 -2.93 3.66
N VAL A 56 8.20 -2.17 3.21
CA VAL A 56 6.87 -2.15 3.81
C VAL A 56 5.88 -2.75 2.82
N GLY A 57 5.01 -3.64 3.31
CA GLY A 57 3.91 -4.20 2.52
C GLY A 57 2.62 -3.40 2.74
N ALA A 58 2.01 -2.94 1.65
CA ALA A 58 0.69 -2.31 1.66
C ALA A 58 -0.33 -3.21 0.96
N GLY A 59 -1.33 -3.69 1.70
CA GLY A 59 -2.44 -4.48 1.16
C GLY A 59 -3.63 -3.59 0.87
N ASP A 60 -3.74 -3.10 -0.36
CA ASP A 60 -4.77 -2.13 -0.76
C ASP A 60 -5.17 -2.31 -2.25
N THR A 61 -5.87 -1.34 -2.86
CA THR A 61 -6.37 -1.40 -4.24
C THR A 61 -5.27 -1.34 -5.30
N GLY A 62 -4.07 -0.94 -4.92
CA GLY A 62 -2.90 -0.81 -5.77
C GLY A 62 -2.07 0.40 -5.38
N ALA A 63 -1.17 0.82 -6.27
CA ALA A 63 -0.50 2.11 -6.18
C ALA A 63 -0.15 2.60 -7.59
N ASP A 64 -0.44 3.86 -7.91
CA ASP A 64 -0.06 4.44 -9.21
C ASP A 64 1.45 4.67 -9.27
N ARG A 65 2.13 3.82 -10.04
CA ARG A 65 3.59 3.83 -10.20
C ARG A 65 4.07 4.95 -11.12
N ARG A 66 3.16 5.69 -11.75
CA ARG A 66 3.46 6.86 -12.58
C ARG A 66 3.48 8.14 -11.75
N ASN A 67 2.96 8.11 -10.51
CA ASN A 67 3.06 9.24 -9.58
C ASN A 67 4.53 9.57 -9.29
N CYS A 68 4.92 10.84 -9.32
CA CYS A 68 6.31 11.27 -9.17
C CYS A 68 6.98 10.89 -7.84
N TYR A 69 6.22 10.64 -6.78
CA TYR A 69 6.76 10.21 -5.47
C TYR A 69 6.92 8.69 -5.36
N LEU A 70 6.12 7.95 -6.12
CA LEU A 70 6.08 6.48 -6.12
C LEU A 70 6.74 5.87 -7.37
N SER A 71 7.10 6.68 -8.36
CA SER A 71 7.79 6.23 -9.56
C SER A 71 9.27 5.98 -9.27
N GLY A 72 9.80 4.90 -9.85
CA GLY A 72 11.21 4.52 -9.74
C GLY A 72 11.41 3.03 -9.48
N ALA A 73 12.52 2.50 -10.01
CA ALA A 73 12.86 1.08 -9.90
C ALA A 73 13.14 0.62 -8.46
N ASN A 74 13.45 1.54 -7.55
CA ASN A 74 13.74 1.27 -6.14
C ASN A 74 12.55 1.54 -5.20
N LYS A 75 11.37 1.91 -5.72
CA LYS A 75 10.18 2.20 -4.92
C LYS A 75 9.34 0.97 -4.61
N PHE A 76 9.27 0.01 -5.53
CA PHE A 76 8.49 -1.21 -5.38
C PHE A 76 9.36 -2.45 -5.61
N VAL A 77 9.49 -3.28 -4.58
CA VAL A 77 10.25 -4.54 -4.66
C VAL A 77 9.40 -5.74 -5.08
N MET A 78 8.08 -5.68 -4.87
CA MET A 78 7.14 -6.75 -5.20
C MET A 78 5.74 -6.19 -5.45
N TYR A 79 4.96 -6.88 -6.30
CA TYR A 79 3.51 -6.71 -6.42
C TYR A 79 2.84 -8.08 -6.34
N ARG A 80 1.75 -8.18 -5.58
CA ARG A 80 0.88 -9.35 -5.56
C ARG A 80 -0.56 -8.90 -5.71
N GLY A 81 -1.14 -9.21 -6.86
CA GLY A 81 -2.54 -8.95 -7.15
C GLY A 81 -2.97 -9.68 -8.43
N PRO A 82 -4.28 -9.72 -8.70
CA PRO A 82 -4.84 -10.51 -9.79
C PRO A 82 -4.41 -10.00 -11.18
N VAL A 83 -4.04 -8.72 -11.30
CA VAL A 83 -3.58 -8.10 -12.54
C VAL A 83 -2.40 -7.19 -12.21
N PRO A 84 -1.25 -7.25 -12.90
CA PRO A 84 -0.20 -6.25 -12.75
C PRO A 84 -0.77 -4.91 -13.19
N ILE A 85 -1.06 -4.04 -12.23
CA ILE A 85 -1.67 -2.74 -12.48
C ILE A 85 -0.61 -1.68 -12.17
N GLU A 86 -0.17 -0.95 -13.19
CA GLU A 86 0.68 0.23 -13.00
C GLU A 86 -0.12 1.46 -12.55
N SER A 87 -1.44 1.45 -12.74
CA SER A 87 -2.35 2.56 -12.45
C SER A 87 -3.47 2.15 -11.48
N ASP A 88 -3.43 2.61 -10.23
CA ASP A 88 -4.50 2.35 -9.27
C ASP A 88 -5.78 3.12 -9.63
N LYS A 89 -6.78 2.41 -10.17
CA LYS A 89 -8.04 3.01 -10.63
C LYS A 89 -8.98 3.41 -9.49
N ASN A 90 -8.75 2.88 -8.29
CA ASN A 90 -9.53 3.24 -7.11
C ASN A 90 -8.91 4.44 -6.38
N GLU A 91 -7.64 4.75 -6.64
CA GLU A 91 -6.83 5.84 -6.07
C GLU A 91 -6.53 5.69 -4.57
N HIS A 92 -7.34 4.92 -3.84
CA HIS A 92 -7.21 4.69 -2.40
C HIS A 92 -5.83 4.11 -2.02
N GLY A 93 -5.39 3.07 -2.69
CA GLY A 93 -4.11 2.45 -2.38
C GLY A 93 -2.91 3.34 -2.70
N THR A 94 -3.02 4.21 -3.69
CA THR A 94 -2.03 5.26 -3.99
C THR A 94 -1.92 6.26 -2.84
N HIS A 95 -3.05 6.66 -2.26
CA HIS A 95 -3.08 7.54 -1.09
C HIS A 95 -2.49 6.85 0.15
N VAL A 96 -2.82 5.58 0.38
CA VAL A 96 -2.23 4.77 1.45
C VAL A 96 -0.71 4.66 1.28
N CYS A 97 -0.23 4.32 0.08
CA CYS A 97 1.21 4.21 -0.18
C CYS A 97 1.94 5.55 -0.08
N GLY A 98 1.29 6.67 -0.40
CA GLY A 98 1.87 8.00 -0.21
C GLY A 98 1.90 8.47 1.26
N SER A 99 1.13 7.82 2.13
CA SER A 99 1.10 8.10 3.58
C SER A 99 2.15 7.32 4.38
N ILE A 100 2.79 6.31 3.76
CA ILE A 100 3.92 5.56 4.30
C ILE A 100 5.21 6.34 4.07
#